data_AF-A0A0F8Y501-F1
#
_entry.id   AF-A0A0F8Y501-F1
#
_cell.length_a   1.000
_cell.length_b   1.000
_cell.length_c   1.000
_cell.angle_alpha   90.00
_cell.angle_beta   90.00
_cell.angle_gamma   90.00
#
_symmetry.space_group_name_H-M   'P 1'
#
loop_
_entity.id
_entity.type
_entity.pdbx_description
1 polymer ?
#
loop_
_entity_poly.entity_id
_entity_poly.type
_entity_poly.pdbx_seq_one_letter_code
_entity_poly.pdbx_strand_id
1 'polypeptide(L)'
;MNSLYSTEQLQKQTDRQNMLKKLWGRHKEVARLHVLGFRNNEISELLGITTATVVNNLNSTLVKQELARLGALRDNGAIEIAKDIDELLPLALDTMREVMANGSKDSDKLKSAIRVLDMGGHSPIRKILTSNAVFDKDDLDEIKRRAKRDAPLTSNAIDVESVDVQDEDKGNNDYLNNVKTKGIVLCQDKQEL
;
A
#
# COMPACT_ATOMS: atom_id res chain seq x y z
N MET A 1 -44.08 8.95 -46.34
CA MET A 1 -44.40 9.29 -44.92
C MET A 1 -43.62 8.37 -43.99
N ASN A 2 -42.35 8.69 -43.68
CA ASN A 2 -41.59 8.19 -42.51
C ASN A 2 -40.12 8.66 -42.65
N SER A 3 -39.82 9.93 -42.35
CA SER A 3 -38.42 10.38 -42.24
C SER A 3 -38.29 11.69 -41.47
N LEU A 4 -39.05 11.83 -40.38
CA LEU A 4 -38.92 12.96 -39.45
C LEU A 4 -38.80 12.46 -38.01
N TYR A 5 -38.15 11.33 -37.78
CA TYR A 5 -37.38 11.15 -36.55
C TYR A 5 -36.13 12.05 -36.67
N SER A 6 -36.38 13.36 -36.64
CA SER A 6 -35.55 14.39 -37.27
C SER A 6 -34.52 14.92 -36.27
N THR A 7 -33.24 14.70 -36.57
CA THR A 7 -31.99 15.33 -36.06
C THR A 7 -31.83 15.56 -34.55
N GLU A 8 -32.79 16.14 -33.84
CA GLU A 8 -32.73 16.45 -32.43
C GLU A 8 -32.73 15.20 -31.53
N GLN A 9 -33.50 14.16 -31.89
CA GLN A 9 -33.47 12.89 -31.16
C GLN A 9 -32.14 12.15 -31.36
N LEU A 10 -31.56 12.23 -32.55
CA LEU A 10 -30.24 11.69 -32.86
C LEU A 10 -29.14 12.44 -32.09
N GLN A 11 -29.20 13.78 -32.04
CA GLN A 11 -28.26 14.61 -31.29
C GLN A 11 -28.30 14.28 -29.79
N LYS A 12 -29.50 14.21 -29.19
CA LYS A 12 -29.69 13.80 -27.78
C LYS A 12 -29.14 12.40 -27.50
N GLN A 13 -29.26 11.48 -28.45
CA GLN A 13 -28.71 10.13 -28.34
C GLN A 13 -27.18 10.13 -28.38
N THR A 14 -26.57 10.89 -29.29
CA THR A 14 -25.12 11.05 -29.41
C THR A 14 -24.52 11.72 -28.16
N ASP A 15 -25.17 12.77 -27.63
CA ASP A 15 -24.73 13.46 -26.43
C ASP A 15 -24.77 12.55 -25.20
N ARG A 16 -25.82 11.74 -25.06
CA ARG A 16 -25.93 10.72 -24.01
C ARG A 16 -24.80 9.68 -24.12
N GLN A 17 -24.50 9.20 -25.32
CA GLN A 17 -23.40 8.26 -25.53
C GLN A 17 -22.05 8.88 -25.16
N ASN A 18 -21.82 10.16 -25.49
CA ASN A 18 -20.60 10.87 -25.13
C ASN A 18 -20.48 11.08 -23.61
N MET A 19 -21.58 11.39 -22.92
CA MET A 19 -21.61 11.46 -21.45
C MET A 19 -21.29 10.11 -20.82
N LEU A 20 -21.85 9.01 -21.34
CA LEU A 20 -21.58 7.66 -20.85
C LEU A 20 -20.09 7.29 -21.02
N LYS A 21 -19.49 7.63 -22.17
CA LYS A 21 -18.05 7.43 -22.41
C LYS A 21 -17.19 8.23 -21.43
N LYS A 22 -17.52 9.50 -21.17
CA LYS A 22 -16.80 10.35 -20.20
C LYS A 22 -16.91 9.80 -18.78
N LEU A 23 -18.09 9.34 -18.39
CA LEU A 23 -18.33 8.71 -17.08
C LEU A 23 -17.47 7.45 -16.93
N TRP A 24 -17.45 6.60 -17.97
CA TRP A 24 -16.59 5.42 -18.00
C TRP A 24 -15.11 5.79 -17.84
N GLY A 25 -14.63 6.81 -18.56
CA GLY A 25 -13.25 7.30 -18.43
C GLY A 25 -12.87 7.62 -16.98
N ARG A 26 -13.73 8.35 -16.26
CA ARG A 26 -13.49 8.67 -14.84
C ARG A 26 -13.52 7.44 -13.94
N HIS A 27 -14.44 6.50 -14.16
CA HIS A 27 -14.54 5.27 -13.37
C HIS A 27 -13.29 4.39 -13.53
N LYS A 28 -12.77 4.27 -14.76
CA LYS A 28 -11.52 3.56 -15.06
C LYS A 28 -10.32 4.24 -14.38
N GLU A 29 -10.27 5.56 -14.40
CA GLU A 29 -9.17 6.29 -13.77
C GLU A 29 -9.16 6.11 -12.25
N VAL A 30 -10.33 6.18 -11.60
CA VAL A 30 -10.48 5.86 -10.16
C VAL A 30 -10.03 4.43 -9.87
N ALA A 31 -10.45 3.46 -10.67
CA ALA A 31 -10.06 2.05 -10.50
C ALA A 31 -8.53 1.88 -10.64
N ARG A 32 -7.92 2.52 -11.64
CA ARG A 32 -6.47 2.46 -11.86
C ARG A 32 -5.69 3.01 -10.68
N LEU A 33 -6.04 4.21 -10.21
CA LEU A 33 -5.37 4.85 -9.07
C LEU A 33 -5.52 4.01 -7.80
N HIS A 34 -6.68 3.39 -7.60
CA HIS A 34 -6.89 2.51 -6.46
C HIS A 34 -6.00 1.25 -6.52
N VAL A 35 -5.86 0.62 -7.69
CA VAL A 35 -4.96 -0.54 -7.89
C VAL A 35 -3.48 -0.17 -7.68
N LEU A 36 -3.10 1.07 -8.01
CA LEU A 36 -1.77 1.60 -7.74
C LEU A 36 -1.49 1.88 -6.26
N GLY A 37 -2.50 1.78 -5.39
CA GLY A 37 -2.36 1.93 -3.94
C GLY A 37 -2.62 3.34 -3.40
N PHE A 38 -3.16 4.26 -4.22
CA PHE A 38 -3.54 5.59 -3.74
C PHE A 38 -4.71 5.51 -2.75
N ARG A 39 -4.65 6.33 -1.71
CA ARG A 39 -5.73 6.50 -0.74
C ARG A 39 -6.90 7.25 -1.36
N ASN A 40 -8.11 7.00 -0.89
CA ASN A 40 -9.32 7.64 -1.44
C ASN A 40 -9.26 9.18 -1.40
N ASN A 41 -8.59 9.75 -0.38
CA ASN A 41 -8.41 11.20 -0.23
C ASN A 41 -7.49 11.76 -1.33
N GLU A 42 -6.39 11.08 -1.62
CA GLU A 42 -5.44 11.47 -2.67
C GLU A 42 -6.09 11.37 -4.05
N ILE A 43 -6.92 10.34 -4.29
CA ILE A 43 -7.68 10.18 -5.53
C ILE A 43 -8.69 11.32 -5.70
N SER A 44 -9.37 11.74 -4.62
CA SER A 44 -10.30 12.88 -4.69
C SER A 44 -9.60 14.17 -5.05
N GLU A 45 -8.44 14.45 -4.44
CA GLU A 45 -7.64 15.64 -4.72
C GLU A 45 -7.14 15.65 -6.16
N LEU A 46 -6.61 14.53 -6.65
CA LEU A 46 -6.06 14.42 -8.00
C LEU A 46 -7.11 14.58 -9.10
N LEU A 47 -8.33 14.06 -8.87
CA LEU A 47 -9.41 14.08 -9.88
C LEU A 47 -10.41 15.23 -9.69
N GLY A 48 -10.23 16.06 -8.66
CA GLY A 48 -11.13 17.16 -8.33
C GLY A 48 -12.57 16.69 -8.07
N ILE A 49 -12.74 15.58 -7.34
CA ILE A 49 -14.04 15.01 -6.97
C ILE A 49 -14.17 14.84 -5.47
N THR A 50 -15.39 14.72 -4.97
CA THR A 50 -15.61 14.41 -3.55
C THR A 50 -15.21 12.98 -3.23
N THR A 51 -14.66 12.76 -2.04
CA THR A 51 -14.27 11.42 -1.54
C THR A 51 -15.46 10.46 -1.53
N ALA A 52 -16.68 10.94 -1.24
CA ALA A 52 -17.91 10.15 -1.32
C ALA A 52 -18.15 9.60 -2.73
N THR A 53 -17.81 10.37 -3.77
CA THR A 53 -17.94 9.94 -5.17
C THR A 53 -16.92 8.86 -5.51
N VAL A 54 -15.69 8.95 -5.00
CA VAL A 54 -14.67 7.90 -5.14
C VAL A 54 -15.18 6.59 -4.54
N VAL A 55 -15.70 6.63 -3.30
CA VAL A 55 -16.25 5.46 -2.62
C VAL A 55 -17.42 4.85 -3.39
N ASN A 56 -18.35 5.68 -3.88
CA ASN A 56 -19.48 5.20 -4.69
C ASN A 56 -19.01 4.56 -6.01
N ASN A 57 -18.01 5.14 -6.67
CA ASN A 57 -17.43 4.56 -7.88
C ASN A 57 -16.80 3.20 -7.59
N LEU A 58 -15.96 3.09 -6.55
CA LEU A 58 -15.32 1.82 -6.16
C LEU A 58 -16.33 0.74 -5.75
N ASN A 59 -17.46 1.15 -5.16
CA ASN A 59 -18.52 0.23 -4.76
C ASN A 59 -19.40 -0.28 -5.91
N SER A 60 -19.35 0.37 -7.08
CA SER A 60 -20.09 -0.03 -8.27
C SER A 60 -19.66 -1.42 -8.77
N THR A 61 -20.64 -2.24 -9.16
CA THR A 61 -20.40 -3.61 -9.68
C THR A 61 -19.44 -3.63 -10.88
N LEU A 62 -19.56 -2.65 -11.78
CA LEU A 62 -18.70 -2.54 -12.96
C LEU A 62 -17.24 -2.25 -12.58
N VAL A 63 -17.02 -1.36 -11.62
CA VAL A 63 -15.68 -1.01 -11.15
C VAL A 63 -15.07 -2.17 -10.37
N LYS A 64 -15.85 -2.89 -9.56
CA LYS A 64 -15.37 -4.11 -8.88
C LYS A 64 -14.89 -5.18 -9.85
N GLN A 65 -15.61 -5.39 -10.95
CA GLN A 65 -15.18 -6.32 -12.01
C GLN A 65 -13.88 -5.86 -12.67
N GLU A 66 -13.74 -4.56 -12.95
CA GLU A 66 -12.51 -4.01 -13.51
C GLU A 66 -11.33 -4.08 -12.54
N LEU A 67 -11.57 -3.83 -11.24
CA LEU A 67 -10.57 -4.00 -10.18
C LEU A 67 -10.10 -5.45 -10.10
N ALA A 68 -11.01 -6.43 -10.15
CA ALA A 68 -10.66 -7.84 -10.18
C ALA A 68 -9.81 -8.18 -11.41
N ARG A 69 -10.18 -7.66 -12.59
CA ARG A 69 -9.42 -7.83 -13.84
C ARG A 69 -8.01 -7.24 -13.74
N LEU A 70 -7.89 -6.01 -13.23
CA LEU A 70 -6.59 -5.33 -13.06
C LEU A 70 -5.73 -6.01 -12.00
N GLY A 71 -6.34 -6.48 -10.90
CA GLY A 71 -5.68 -7.28 -9.87
C GLY A 71 -5.11 -8.57 -10.45
N ALA A 72 -5.91 -9.32 -11.21
CA ALA A 72 -5.45 -10.54 -11.88
C ALA A 72 -4.27 -10.29 -12.84
N LEU A 73 -4.31 -9.19 -13.61
CA LEU A 73 -3.19 -8.82 -14.48
C LEU A 73 -1.91 -8.50 -13.70
N ARG A 74 -2.03 -7.77 -12.58
CA ARG A 74 -0.90 -7.46 -11.71
C ARG A 74 -0.31 -8.73 -11.11
N ASP A 75 -1.17 -9.61 -10.59
CA ASP A 75 -0.75 -10.84 -9.94
C ASP A 75 -0.11 -11.80 -10.96
N ASN A 76 -0.60 -11.85 -12.21
CA ASN A 76 0.05 -12.58 -13.30
C ASN A 76 1.46 -12.06 -13.59
N GLY A 77 1.67 -10.74 -13.61
CA GLY A 77 3.01 -10.17 -13.77
C GLY A 77 3.95 -10.52 -12.60
N ALA A 78 3.42 -10.61 -11.38
CA ALA A 78 4.20 -11.06 -10.22
C ALA A 78 4.61 -12.54 -10.33
N ILE A 79 3.79 -13.40 -10.95
CA ILE A 79 4.13 -14.81 -11.22
C ILE A 79 5.30 -14.93 -12.20
N GLU A 80 5.36 -14.10 -13.24
CA GLU A 80 6.48 -14.10 -14.19
C GLU A 80 7.79 -13.73 -13.50
N ILE A 81 7.79 -12.66 -12.69
CA ILE A 81 8.96 -12.25 -11.91
C ILE A 81 9.39 -13.34 -10.92
N ALA A 82 8.45 -14.03 -10.28
CA ALA A 82 8.77 -15.13 -9.38
C ALA A 82 9.49 -16.28 -10.11
N LYS A 83 9.06 -16.62 -11.33
CA LYS A 83 9.75 -17.63 -12.16
C LYS A 83 11.17 -17.20 -12.51
N ASP A 84 11.36 -15.94 -12.91
CA ASP A 84 12.70 -15.42 -13.23
C ASP A 84 13.64 -15.50 -12.01
N ILE A 85 13.12 -15.27 -10.80
CA ILE A 85 13.88 -15.42 -9.57
C ILE A 85 14.26 -16.89 -9.35
N ASP A 86 13.31 -17.82 -9.51
CA ASP A 86 13.55 -19.26 -9.35
C ASP A 86 14.63 -19.78 -10.30
N GLU A 87 14.68 -19.27 -11.54
CA GLU A 87 15.73 -19.60 -12.52
C GLU A 87 17.11 -19.06 -12.11
N LEU A 88 17.16 -17.92 -11.41
CA LEU A 88 18.41 -17.29 -10.95
C LEU A 88 18.96 -17.90 -9.64
N LEU A 89 18.14 -18.58 -8.84
CA LEU A 89 18.57 -19.21 -7.59
C LEU A 89 19.76 -20.19 -7.74
N PRO A 90 19.76 -21.16 -8.67
CA PRO A 90 20.91 -22.06 -8.83
C PRO A 90 22.18 -21.30 -9.21
N LEU A 91 22.08 -20.27 -10.06
CA LEU A 91 23.22 -19.44 -10.45
C LEU A 91 23.78 -18.64 -9.27
N ALA A 92 22.91 -18.13 -8.39
CA ALA A 92 23.31 -17.44 -7.17
C ALA A 92 24.04 -18.39 -6.20
N LEU A 93 23.58 -19.64 -6.05
CA LEU A 93 24.26 -20.66 -5.25
C LEU A 93 25.65 -21.00 -5.80
N ASP A 94 25.77 -21.17 -7.11
CA ASP A 94 27.07 -21.48 -7.73
C ASP A 94 28.05 -20.31 -7.62
N THR A 95 27.57 -19.08 -7.82
CA THR A 95 28.37 -17.87 -7.59
C THR A 95 28.87 -17.78 -6.15
N MET A 96 28.00 -18.09 -5.18
CA MET A 96 28.38 -18.11 -3.77
C MET A 96 29.42 -19.20 -3.48
N ARG A 97 29.27 -20.41 -4.05
CA ARG A 97 30.27 -21.49 -3.93
C ARG A 97 31.62 -21.08 -4.50
N GLU A 98 31.64 -20.44 -5.67
CA GLU A 98 32.86 -19.96 -6.32
C GLU A 98 33.58 -18.92 -5.44
N VAL A 99 32.85 -17.93 -4.94
CA VAL A 99 33.43 -16.89 -4.06
C VAL A 99 34.00 -17.50 -2.78
N MET A 100 33.32 -18.49 -2.19
CA MET A 100 33.80 -19.19 -1.01
C MET A 100 35.03 -20.06 -1.28
N ALA A 101 35.08 -20.75 -2.42
CA ALA A 101 36.19 -21.65 -2.78
C ALA A 101 37.45 -20.89 -3.20
N ASN A 102 37.30 -19.82 -3.99
CA ASN A 102 38.42 -19.08 -4.58
C ASN A 102 38.90 -17.92 -3.69
N GLY A 103 38.18 -17.60 -2.60
CA GLY A 103 38.52 -16.49 -1.71
C GLY A 103 38.55 -15.12 -2.42
N SER A 104 37.79 -14.97 -3.51
CA SER A 104 37.78 -13.75 -4.31
C SER A 104 37.27 -12.56 -3.48
N LYS A 105 37.88 -11.38 -3.65
CA LYS A 105 37.45 -10.12 -2.99
C LYS A 105 36.24 -9.46 -3.67
N ASP A 106 35.48 -10.18 -4.49
CA ASP A 106 34.32 -9.64 -5.20
C ASP A 106 33.10 -9.51 -4.26
N SER A 107 33.17 -8.53 -3.36
CA SER A 107 32.13 -8.23 -2.37
C SER A 107 30.75 -8.01 -3.01
N ASP A 108 30.71 -7.42 -4.21
CA ASP A 108 29.45 -7.04 -4.84
C ASP A 108 28.75 -8.22 -5.54
N LYS A 109 29.51 -9.21 -6.04
CA LYS A 109 28.95 -10.47 -6.55
C LYS A 109 28.30 -11.26 -5.42
N LEU A 110 28.98 -11.34 -4.28
CA LEU A 110 28.45 -12.02 -3.09
C LEU A 110 27.18 -11.35 -2.58
N LYS A 111 27.16 -10.00 -2.46
CA LYS A 111 25.95 -9.26 -2.06
C LYS A 111 24.78 -9.49 -3.02
N SER A 112 25.05 -9.49 -4.33
CA SER A 112 24.02 -9.73 -5.34
C SER A 112 23.45 -11.14 -5.24
N ALA A 113 24.32 -12.16 -5.10
CA ALA A 113 23.91 -13.54 -4.92
C ALA A 113 23.08 -13.74 -3.63
N ILE A 114 23.50 -13.14 -2.51
CA ILE A 114 22.73 -13.17 -1.25
C ILE A 114 21.35 -12.54 -1.45
N ARG A 115 21.26 -11.40 -2.16
CA ARG A 115 19.97 -10.73 -2.41
C ARG A 115 19.01 -11.57 -3.24
N VAL A 116 19.52 -12.28 -4.24
CA VAL A 116 18.71 -13.23 -5.03
C VAL A 116 18.21 -14.39 -4.16
N LEU A 117 19.09 -14.94 -3.31
CA LEU A 117 18.72 -16.00 -2.36
C LEU A 117 17.69 -15.54 -1.33
N ASP A 118 17.84 -14.31 -0.81
CA ASP A 118 16.87 -13.68 0.09
C ASP A 118 15.49 -13.55 -0.56
N MET A 119 15.46 -13.14 -1.84
CA MET A 119 14.22 -13.04 -2.61
C MET A 119 13.54 -14.39 -2.85
N GLY A 120 14.30 -15.47 -3.01
CA GLY A 120 13.77 -16.84 -3.10
C GLY A 120 13.33 -17.44 -1.76
N GLY A 121 13.36 -16.68 -0.67
CA GLY A 121 12.91 -17.14 0.66
C GLY A 121 13.99 -17.86 1.48
N HIS A 122 15.25 -17.82 1.06
CA HIS A 122 16.38 -18.38 1.83
C HIS A 122 16.98 -17.39 2.84
N SER A 123 16.25 -16.32 3.18
CA SER A 123 16.71 -15.36 4.19
C SER A 123 16.85 -16.00 5.58
N PRO A 124 17.89 -15.64 6.35
CA PRO A 124 18.03 -16.06 7.73
C PRO A 124 16.84 -15.57 8.58
N ILE A 125 16.30 -16.44 9.44
CA ILE A 125 15.24 -16.07 10.39
C ILE A 125 15.81 -15.04 11.38
N ARG A 126 15.35 -13.79 11.28
CA ARG A 126 15.71 -12.73 12.23
C ARG A 126 14.76 -12.77 13.42
N LYS A 127 15.29 -13.06 14.61
CA LYS A 127 14.52 -12.91 15.86
C LYS A 127 14.40 -11.43 16.17
N ILE A 128 13.20 -10.87 16.01
CA ILE A 128 12.90 -9.51 16.45
C ILE A 128 12.69 -9.58 17.96
N LEU A 129 13.69 -9.14 18.71
CA LEU A 129 13.56 -8.92 20.15
C LEU A 129 12.89 -7.57 20.34
N THR A 130 11.57 -7.56 20.49
CA THR A 130 10.84 -6.36 20.89
C THR A 130 11.06 -6.17 22.39
N SER A 131 12.10 -5.42 22.75
CA SER A 131 12.28 -4.93 24.12
C SER A 131 11.32 -3.75 24.32
N ASN A 132 10.25 -3.98 25.08
CA ASN A 132 9.44 -2.89 25.63
C ASN A 132 10.25 -2.23 26.75
N ALA A 133 11.14 -1.30 26.39
CA ALA A 133 11.83 -0.46 27.36
C ALA A 133 10.91 0.70 27.73
N VAL A 134 10.57 0.80 29.02
CA VAL A 134 9.98 2.01 29.58
C VAL A 134 11.15 2.96 29.80
N PHE A 135 11.15 4.07 29.07
CA PHE A 135 12.17 5.11 29.21
C PHE A 135 11.63 6.21 30.11
N ASP A 136 12.39 6.53 31.15
CA ASP A 136 12.12 7.73 31.94
C ASP A 136 12.62 8.96 31.19
N LYS A 137 12.18 10.14 31.64
CA LYS A 137 12.54 11.41 31.00
C LYS A 137 14.06 11.62 30.93
N ASP A 138 14.78 11.15 31.94
CA ASP A 138 16.24 11.25 32.02
C ASP A 138 16.94 10.33 30.99
N ASP A 139 16.37 9.15 30.71
CA ASP A 139 16.88 8.25 29.68
C ASP A 139 16.69 8.84 28.28
N LEU A 140 15.55 9.48 28.03
CA LEU A 140 15.26 10.16 26.76
C LEU A 140 16.24 11.32 26.52
N ASP A 141 16.56 12.09 27.55
CA ASP A 141 17.51 13.20 27.45
C ASP A 141 18.94 12.71 27.18
N GLU A 142 19.35 11.58 27.77
CA GLU A 142 20.64 10.96 27.50
C GLU A 142 20.72 10.36 26.08
N ILE A 143 19.66 9.69 25.62
CA ILE A 143 19.56 9.17 24.24
C ILE A 143 19.66 10.34 23.24
N LYS A 144 18.98 11.46 23.51
CA LYS A 144 19.04 12.67 22.68
C LYS A 144 20.44 13.30 22.67
N ARG A 145 21.13 13.32 23.81
CA ARG A 145 22.49 13.83 23.92
C ARG A 145 23.49 12.96 23.15
N ARG A 146 23.35 11.64 23.25
CA ARG A 146 24.16 10.68 22.50
C ARG A 146 23.93 10.78 20.99
N ALA A 147 22.67 10.83 20.56
CA ALA A 147 22.31 10.98 19.15
C ALA A 147 22.90 12.27 18.54
N LYS A 148 22.89 13.39 19.29
CA LYS A 148 23.54 14.64 18.85
C LYS A 148 25.06 14.54 18.75
N ARG A 149 25.70 13.73 19.59
CA ARG A 149 27.16 13.51 19.58
C ARG A 149 27.59 12.62 18.42
N ASP A 150 26.83 11.55 18.18
CA ASP A 150 27.16 10.51 17.20
C ASP A 150 26.60 10.82 15.80
N ALA A 151 25.77 11.86 15.66
CA ALA A 151 25.26 12.31 14.37
C ALA A 151 26.43 12.73 13.46
N PRO A 152 26.62 12.10 12.30
CA PRO A 152 27.58 12.57 11.31
C PRO A 152 27.17 13.97 10.87
N LEU A 153 28.14 14.90 10.81
CA LEU A 153 27.98 16.27 10.31
C LEU A 153 27.68 16.26 8.80
N THR A 154 26.56 15.69 8.38
CA THR A 154 26.04 15.86 7.02
C THR A 154 25.25 17.17 6.99
N SER A 155 25.74 18.11 6.18
CA SER A 155 25.43 19.54 6.20
C SER A 155 24.04 19.94 5.69
N ASN A 156 23.02 19.09 5.82
CA ASN A 156 21.64 19.45 5.48
C ASN A 156 20.80 19.53 6.76
N ALA A 157 21.13 20.52 7.60
CA ALA A 157 20.22 20.96 8.65
C ALA A 157 19.04 21.68 7.97
N ILE A 158 17.91 21.00 7.88
CA ILE A 158 16.62 21.67 7.62
C ILE A 158 16.18 22.21 8.97
N ASP A 159 16.21 23.54 9.13
CA ASP A 159 15.60 24.22 10.27
C ASP A 159 14.10 23.94 10.25
N VAL A 160 13.65 23.01 11.09
CA VAL A 160 12.24 22.82 11.38
C VAL A 160 11.91 23.76 12.52
N GLU A 161 11.29 24.90 12.20
CA GLU A 161 10.66 25.75 13.21
C GLU A 161 9.67 24.91 14.01
N SER A 162 9.85 24.90 15.34
CA SER A 162 8.90 24.29 16.27
C SER A 162 7.61 25.07 16.25
N VAL A 163 6.58 24.52 15.63
CA VAL A 163 5.21 25.00 15.83
C VAL A 163 4.77 24.57 17.22
N ASP A 164 4.62 25.54 18.11
CA ASP A 164 3.97 25.35 19.41
C ASP A 164 2.52 24.93 19.16
N VAL A 165 2.23 23.63 19.33
CA VAL A 165 0.86 23.13 19.35
C VAL A 165 0.26 23.56 20.69
N GLN A 166 -0.53 24.63 20.66
CA GLN A 166 -1.42 24.96 21.79
C GLN A 166 -2.51 23.91 21.84
N ASP A 167 -2.44 23.03 22.85
CA ASP A 167 -3.50 22.09 23.20
C ASP A 167 -4.70 22.87 23.79
N GLU A 168 -5.52 23.43 22.91
CA GLU A 168 -6.91 23.76 23.24
C GLU A 168 -7.83 23.12 22.20
N ASP A 169 -8.40 21.97 22.56
CA ASP A 169 -9.83 21.71 22.31
C ASP A 169 -10.30 20.51 23.13
N LYS A 170 -10.99 20.82 24.23
CA LYS A 170 -11.92 19.92 24.91
C LYS A 170 -13.16 19.78 24.03
N GLY A 171 -13.43 18.60 23.47
CA GLY A 171 -14.77 18.33 22.93
C GLY A 171 -14.89 17.14 21.97
N ASN A 172 -15.74 16.18 22.35
CA ASN A 172 -16.30 15.09 21.54
C ASN A 172 -15.39 13.93 21.12
N ASN A 173 -15.06 13.08 22.09
CA ASN A 173 -14.80 11.66 21.82
C ASN A 173 -16.09 10.83 22.01
N ASP A 174 -17.03 10.98 21.09
CA ASP A 174 -18.29 10.21 21.05
C ASP A 174 -18.25 9.06 20.02
N TYR A 175 -17.10 8.81 19.39
CA TYR A 175 -16.95 7.81 18.32
C TYR A 175 -16.46 6.44 18.80
N LEU A 176 -16.19 6.24 20.10
CA LEU A 176 -15.69 4.97 20.65
C LEU A 176 -16.73 4.12 21.39
N ASN A 177 -18.00 4.57 21.48
CA ASN A 177 -19.03 3.84 22.25
C ASN A 177 -19.97 2.93 21.45
N ASN A 178 -19.74 2.68 20.15
CA ASN A 178 -20.68 1.90 19.33
C ASN A 178 -20.18 0.54 18.80
N VAL A 179 -19.15 -0.05 19.43
CA VAL A 179 -18.64 -1.40 19.07
C VAL A 179 -18.98 -2.47 20.14
N LYS A 180 -19.62 -2.09 21.25
CA LYS A 180 -19.95 -3.01 22.36
C LYS A 180 -21.43 -3.45 22.40
N THR A 181 -22.06 -3.78 21.27
CA THR A 181 -23.36 -4.49 21.28
C THR A 181 -23.63 -5.22 19.95
N LYS A 182 -22.76 -6.15 19.54
CA LYS A 182 -23.20 -7.28 18.70
C LYS A 182 -22.62 -8.57 19.28
N GLY A 183 -23.53 -9.43 19.73
CA GLY A 183 -23.28 -10.57 20.59
C GLY A 183 -22.28 -11.56 20.02
N ILE A 184 -21.34 -11.94 20.88
CA ILE A 184 -20.62 -13.19 20.80
C ILE A 184 -21.62 -14.26 21.24
N VAL A 185 -22.12 -15.06 20.28
CA VAL A 185 -22.81 -16.31 20.57
C VAL A 185 -21.71 -17.32 20.91
N LEU A 186 -21.45 -17.52 22.20
CA LEU A 186 -20.65 -18.63 22.69
C LEU A 186 -21.47 -19.92 22.51
N CYS A 187 -21.08 -20.76 21.57
CA CYS A 187 -21.46 -22.18 21.58
C CYS A 187 -20.77 -22.83 22.79
N GLN A 188 -21.52 -23.05 23.86
CA GLN A 188 -21.11 -23.96 24.92
C GLN A 188 -21.58 -25.36 24.53
N ASP A 189 -20.61 -26.22 24.23
CA ASP A 189 -20.81 -27.65 24.09
C ASP A 189 -21.40 -28.21 25.40
N LYS A 190 -22.61 -28.77 25.29
CA LYS A 190 -23.19 -29.60 26.34
C LYS A 190 -22.44 -30.91 26.41
N GLN A 191 -21.69 -31.12 27.48
CA GLN A 191 -21.44 -32.46 28.00
C GLN A 191 -22.61 -32.89 28.89
N GLU A 192 -22.78 -34.21 28.97
CA GLU A 192 -23.66 -35.00 29.85
C GLU A 192 -25.09 -35.27 29.38
N LEU A 193 -25.24 -36.38 28.65
CA LEU A 193 -26.01 -37.57 29.07
C LEU A 193 -25.56 -38.80 28.26
#